data_AF-A0AAU0KW14-F1
#
_entry.id   AF-A0AAU0KW14-F1
#
_cell.length_a   1.000
_cell.length_b   1.000
_cell.length_c   1.000
_cell.angle_alpha   90.00
_cell.angle_beta   90.00
_cell.angle_gamma   90.00
#
_symmetry.space_group_name_H-M   'P 1'
#
loop_
_entity.id
_entity.type
_entity.pdbx_description
1 polymer ?
#
loop_
_entity_poly.entity_id
_entity_poly.type
_entity_poly.pdbx_seq_one_letter_code
_entity_poly.pdbx_strand_id
1 'polypeptide(L)'
;MNITLSNGRIDLENLNGIANHLRALSITNKTLDNLKEQLSASEDKNSDWYRRTTVAHKSWFWMRCRICERLSILRQEEKELNKMRARFEDEELLKLLRKEVTKSELQVIQTIARAKATQRLEIILNESCSSGEER
;
A
#
# COMPACT_ATOMS: atom_id res chain seq x y z
N MET A 1 17.87 9.42 -8.64
CA MET A 1 18.05 9.59 -7.18
C MET A 1 18.76 8.38 -6.64
N ASN A 2 19.90 8.59 -5.99
CA ASN A 2 20.57 7.54 -5.24
C ASN A 2 19.78 7.30 -3.94
N ILE A 3 19.40 6.05 -3.67
CA ILE A 3 18.64 5.66 -2.47
C ILE A 3 19.53 5.01 -1.41
N THR A 4 20.83 4.92 -1.70
CA THR A 4 21.86 4.39 -0.80
C THR A 4 22.87 5.48 -0.45
N LEU A 5 23.31 5.45 0.79
CA LEU A 5 24.42 6.26 1.30
C LEU A 5 25.76 5.72 0.77
N SER A 6 26.83 6.51 0.93
CA SER A 6 28.20 6.11 0.56
C SER A 6 28.69 4.84 1.27
N ASN A 7 28.11 4.52 2.43
CA ASN A 7 28.40 3.29 3.19
C ASN A 7 27.53 2.09 2.77
N GLY A 8 26.74 2.19 1.70
CA GLY A 8 25.88 1.14 1.18
C GLY A 8 24.57 0.92 1.94
N ARG A 9 24.31 1.66 3.03
CA ARG A 9 23.02 1.62 3.74
C ARG A 9 21.96 2.39 2.96
N ILE A 10 20.70 2.06 3.21
CA ILE A 10 19.56 2.83 2.66
C ILE A 10 19.52 4.21 3.31
N ASP A 11 19.34 5.23 2.48
CA ASP A 11 19.07 6.59 2.92
C ASP A 11 17.57 6.77 3.16
N LEU A 12 17.12 6.50 4.39
CA LEU A 12 15.70 6.56 4.75
C LEU A 12 15.09 7.97 4.61
N GLU A 13 15.86 9.02 4.88
CA GLU A 13 15.37 10.40 4.89
C GLU A 13 15.03 10.88 3.47
N ASN A 14 15.74 10.35 2.48
CA ASN A 14 15.55 10.72 1.07
C ASN A 14 14.69 9.71 0.28
N LEU A 15 14.05 8.74 0.94
CA LEU A 15 13.11 7.84 0.26
C LEU A 15 11.79 8.56 -0.04
N ASN A 16 11.62 8.95 -1.31
CA ASN A 16 10.42 9.63 -1.77
C ASN A 16 9.49 8.72 -2.58
N GLY A 17 8.27 8.51 -2.08
CA GLY A 17 7.22 7.78 -2.79
C GLY A 17 7.40 6.27 -2.86
N ILE A 18 6.36 5.59 -3.32
CA ILE A 18 6.22 4.11 -3.29
C ILE A 18 7.36 3.41 -4.06
N ALA A 19 7.70 3.89 -5.25
CA ALA A 19 8.72 3.24 -6.09
C ALA A 19 10.12 3.25 -5.46
N ASN A 20 10.51 4.32 -4.78
CA ASN A 20 11.80 4.37 -4.07
C ASN A 20 11.80 3.42 -2.87
N HIS A 21 10.71 3.36 -2.10
CA HIS A 21 10.57 2.43 -0.98
C HIS A 21 10.61 0.96 -1.43
N LEU A 22 9.97 0.62 -2.56
CA LEU A 22 10.03 -0.74 -3.12
C LEU A 22 11.44 -1.12 -3.57
N ARG A 23 12.18 -0.19 -4.19
CA ARG A 23 13.60 -0.40 -4.54
C ARG A 23 14.46 -0.60 -3.29
N ALA A 24 14.28 0.24 -2.27
CA ALA A 24 14.98 0.13 -0.99
C ALA A 24 14.68 -1.20 -0.28
N LEU A 25 13.42 -1.65 -0.33
CA LEU A 25 12.99 -2.94 0.21
C LEU A 25 13.69 -4.11 -0.52
N SER A 26 13.79 -4.04 -1.85
CA SER A 26 14.49 -5.07 -2.64
C SER A 26 15.96 -5.18 -2.26
N ILE A 27 16.67 -4.04 -2.15
CA ILE A 27 18.08 -4.01 -1.72
C ILE A 27 18.24 -4.57 -0.30
N THR A 28 17.35 -4.15 0.61
CA THR A 28 17.36 -4.59 2.01
C THR A 28 17.15 -6.09 2.13
N ASN A 29 16.18 -6.66 1.40
CA ASN A 29 15.91 -8.10 1.40
C ASN A 29 17.11 -8.89 0.87
N LYS A 30 17.68 -8.49 -0.27
CA LYS A 30 18.88 -9.14 -0.82
C LYS A 30 20.05 -9.11 0.18
N THR A 31 20.23 -7.98 0.87
CA THR A 31 21.31 -7.85 1.86
C THR A 31 21.07 -8.75 3.08
N LEU A 32 19.81 -8.84 3.55
CA LEU A 32 19.44 -9.74 4.64
C LEU A 32 19.65 -11.21 4.28
N ASP A 33 19.25 -11.61 3.08
CA ASP A 33 19.41 -12.98 2.60
C ASP A 33 20.91 -13.35 2.54
N ASN A 34 21.75 -12.47 1.96
CA ASN A 34 23.20 -12.66 1.93
C ASN A 34 23.81 -12.78 3.34
N LEU A 35 23.41 -11.90 4.28
CA LEU A 35 23.90 -11.96 5.66
C LEU A 35 23.45 -13.25 6.38
N LYS A 36 22.23 -13.70 6.10
CA LYS A 36 21.69 -14.94 6.67
C LYS A 36 22.44 -16.16 6.13
N GLU A 37 22.72 -16.20 4.83
CA GLU A 37 23.55 -17.24 4.21
C GLU A 37 24.95 -17.28 4.84
N GLN A 38 25.61 -16.14 4.94
CA GLN A 38 26.93 -16.01 5.59
C GLN A 38 26.93 -16.50 7.04
N LEU A 39 25.92 -16.13 7.83
CA LEU A 39 25.78 -16.60 9.21
C LEU A 39 25.52 -18.11 9.28
N SER A 40 24.76 -18.67 8.34
CA SER A 40 24.47 -20.11 8.31
C SER A 40 25.67 -20.96 7.88
N ALA A 41 26.52 -20.43 6.99
CA ALA A 41 27.73 -21.08 6.51
C ALA A 41 28.91 -20.97 7.48
N SER A 42 28.78 -20.18 8.56
CA SER A 42 29.86 -19.96 9.51
C SER A 42 30.01 -21.13 10.49
N GLU A 43 31.19 -21.73 10.49
CA GLU A 43 31.57 -22.79 11.44
C GLU A 43 31.83 -22.22 12.85
N ASP A 44 32.55 -21.09 12.94
CA ASP A 44 32.87 -20.43 14.21
C ASP A 44 31.87 -19.32 14.56
N LYS A 45 30.87 -19.71 15.35
CA LYS A 45 29.81 -18.83 15.87
C LYS A 45 30.27 -17.90 17.00
N ASN A 46 31.46 -18.10 17.55
CA ASN A 46 32.00 -17.26 18.62
C ASN A 46 32.97 -16.20 18.10
N SER A 47 33.33 -16.26 16.82
CA SER A 47 34.19 -15.27 16.18
C SER A 47 33.63 -13.85 16.27
N ASP A 48 34.55 -12.88 16.36
CA ASP A 48 34.19 -11.46 16.31
C ASP A 48 33.46 -11.09 15.00
N TRP A 49 33.84 -11.74 13.90
CA TRP A 49 33.14 -11.60 12.63
C TRP A 49 31.67 -12.05 12.75
N TYR A 50 31.40 -13.23 13.32
CA TYR A 50 30.03 -13.74 13.47
C TYR A 50 29.16 -12.81 14.31
N ARG A 51 29.71 -12.30 15.42
CA ARG A 51 29.04 -11.31 16.28
C ARG A 51 28.71 -10.03 15.51
N ARG A 52 29.66 -9.48 14.76
CA ARG A 52 29.46 -8.26 13.94
C ARG A 52 28.43 -8.48 12.83
N THR A 53 28.48 -9.61 12.14
CA THR A 53 27.52 -9.98 11.08
C THR A 53 26.12 -10.15 11.66
N THR A 54 26.00 -10.74 12.85
CA THR A 54 24.71 -10.85 13.57
C THR A 54 24.12 -9.48 13.91
N VAL A 55 24.96 -8.55 14.38
CA VAL A 55 24.53 -7.17 14.65
C VAL A 55 24.11 -6.47 13.35
N ALA A 56 24.86 -6.65 12.26
CA ALA A 56 24.51 -6.10 10.96
C ALA A 56 23.17 -6.64 10.46
N HIS A 57 22.94 -7.96 10.55
CA HIS A 57 21.67 -8.60 10.18
C HIS A 57 20.51 -8.02 10.98
N LYS A 58 20.65 -7.87 12.30
CA LYS A 58 19.63 -7.20 13.14
C LYS A 58 19.37 -5.76 12.68
N SER A 59 20.42 -4.99 12.41
CA SER A 59 20.28 -3.60 11.93
C SER A 59 19.53 -3.52 10.60
N TRP A 60 19.84 -4.41 9.65
CA TRP A 60 19.15 -4.46 8.36
C TRP A 60 17.70 -4.95 8.49
N PHE A 61 17.41 -5.81 9.47
CA PHE A 61 16.04 -6.23 9.77
C PHE A 61 15.19 -5.04 10.25
N TRP A 62 15.72 -4.22 11.16
CA TRP A 62 15.04 -2.99 11.59
C TRP A 62 14.84 -2.01 10.43
N MET A 63 15.83 -1.87 9.55
CA MET A 63 15.71 -1.08 8.32
C MET A 63 14.53 -1.56 7.47
N ARG A 64 14.40 -2.87 7.27
CA ARG A 64 13.28 -3.46 6.54
C ARG A 64 11.93 -3.12 7.15
N CYS A 65 11.80 -3.24 8.47
CA CYS A 65 10.55 -2.92 9.18
C CYS A 65 10.13 -1.46 8.92
N ARG A 66 11.06 -0.51 9.07
CA ARG A 66 10.80 0.92 8.82
C ARG A 66 10.36 1.20 7.38
N ILE A 67 11.01 0.55 6.40
CA ILE A 67 10.63 0.68 4.99
C ILE A 67 9.21 0.16 4.78
N CYS A 68 8.85 -0.99 5.35
CA CYS A 68 7.52 -1.57 5.25
C CYS A 68 6.44 -0.71 5.92
N GLU A 69 6.72 -0.17 7.11
CA GLU A 69 5.84 0.77 7.82
C GLU A 69 5.57 2.02 6.97
N ARG A 70 6.62 2.63 6.39
CA ARG A 70 6.42 3.81 5.55
C ARG A 70 5.69 3.49 4.25
N LEU A 71 5.96 2.33 3.66
CA LEU A 71 5.29 1.86 2.45
C LEU A 71 3.80 1.60 2.66
N SER A 72 3.39 1.07 3.84
CA SER A 72 1.97 0.86 4.13
C SER A 72 1.22 2.18 4.25
N ILE A 73 1.82 3.18 4.89
CA ILE A 73 1.28 4.56 4.96
C ILE A 73 1.12 5.13 3.55
N LEU A 74 2.17 5.10 2.73
CA LEU A 74 2.13 5.66 1.36
C LEU A 74 1.06 4.98 0.48
N ARG A 75 0.91 3.66 0.58
CA ARG A 75 -0.14 2.92 -0.14
C ARG A 75 -1.54 3.32 0.31
N GLN A 76 -1.71 3.57 1.61
CA GLN A 76 -2.99 4.02 2.15
C GLN A 76 -3.29 5.46 1.70
N GLU A 77 -2.29 6.35 1.73
CA GLU A 77 -2.42 7.72 1.20
C GLU A 77 -2.78 7.73 -0.29
N GLU A 78 -2.10 6.92 -1.12
CA GLU A 78 -2.40 6.78 -2.55
C GLU A 78 -3.83 6.26 -2.79
N LYS A 79 -4.27 5.28 -1.99
CA LYS A 79 -5.64 4.75 -2.06
C LYS A 79 -6.67 5.82 -1.74
N GLU A 80 -6.48 6.60 -0.67
CA GLU A 80 -7.41 7.66 -0.30
C GLU A 80 -7.42 8.79 -1.33
N LEU A 81 -6.25 9.15 -1.88
CA LEU A 81 -6.15 10.14 -2.94
C LEU A 81 -6.87 9.68 -4.21
N ASN A 82 -6.74 8.42 -4.60
CA ASN A 82 -7.47 7.86 -5.74
C ASN A 82 -8.98 7.83 -5.51
N LYS A 83 -9.45 7.51 -4.30
CA LYS A 83 -10.88 7.63 -3.94
C LYS A 83 -11.37 9.08 -4.02
N MET A 84 -10.56 10.05 -3.58
CA MET A 84 -10.91 11.47 -3.69
C MET A 84 -10.97 11.91 -5.16
N ARG A 85 -10.01 11.50 -5.99
CA ARG A 85 -10.03 11.77 -7.44
C ARG A 85 -11.29 11.24 -8.10
N ALA A 86 -11.62 9.96 -7.86
CA ALA A 86 -12.83 9.36 -8.42
C ALA A 86 -14.10 10.11 -7.99
N ARG A 87 -14.21 10.48 -6.70
CA ARG A 87 -15.34 11.28 -6.21
C ARG A 87 -15.44 12.64 -6.91
N PHE A 88 -14.33 13.36 -7.05
CA PHE A 88 -14.33 14.66 -7.72
C PHE A 88 -14.64 14.55 -9.21
N GLU A 89 -14.13 13.51 -9.87
CA GLU A 89 -14.46 13.21 -11.26
C GLU A 89 -15.96 12.94 -11.44
N ASP A 90 -16.55 12.11 -10.57
CA ASP A 90 -17.99 11.83 -10.58
C ASP A 90 -18.83 13.10 -10.32
N GLU A 91 -18.41 13.93 -9.37
CA GLU A 91 -19.09 15.19 -9.06
C GLU A 91 -19.08 16.17 -10.25
N GLU A 92 -17.92 16.35 -10.89
CA GLU A 92 -17.80 17.22 -12.07
C GLU A 92 -18.57 16.64 -13.27
N LEU A 93 -18.50 15.33 -13.49
CA LEU A 93 -19.28 14.66 -14.54
C LEU A 93 -20.78 14.87 -14.32
N LEU A 94 -21.28 14.72 -13.09
CA LEU A 94 -22.68 14.97 -12.76
C LEU A 94 -23.07 16.44 -12.98
N LYS A 95 -22.19 17.39 -12.67
CA LYS A 95 -22.45 18.82 -12.95
C LYS A 95 -22.57 19.08 -14.45
N LEU A 96 -21.70 18.49 -15.26
CA LEU A 96 -21.73 18.61 -16.72
C LEU A 96 -22.99 17.97 -17.29
N LEU A 97 -23.32 16.73 -16.88
CA LEU A 97 -24.53 16.04 -17.34
C LEU A 97 -25.80 16.80 -16.99
N ARG A 98 -25.87 17.43 -15.82
CA ARG A 98 -27.03 18.25 -15.43
C ARG A 98 -27.22 19.50 -16.31
N LYS A 99 -26.18 19.97 -17.01
CA LYS A 99 -26.30 21.09 -17.96
C LYS A 99 -26.87 20.64 -19.31
N GLU A 100 -26.60 19.41 -19.71
CA GLU A 100 -27.01 18.86 -21.00
C GLU A 100 -28.42 18.26 -21.00
N VAL A 101 -28.96 17.92 -19.83
CA VAL A 101 -30.21 17.16 -19.69
C VAL A 101 -31.34 18.04 -19.15
N THR A 102 -32.55 17.88 -19.67
CA THR A 102 -33.71 18.64 -19.16
C THR A 102 -34.11 18.20 -17.74
N LYS A 103 -34.80 19.08 -17.01
CA LYS A 103 -35.20 18.80 -15.62
C LYS A 103 -36.10 17.56 -15.48
N SER A 104 -36.97 17.31 -16.45
CA SER A 104 -37.86 16.13 -16.47
C SER A 104 -37.08 14.84 -16.69
N GLU A 105 -36.14 14.83 -17.63
CA GLU A 105 -35.28 13.67 -17.90
C GLU A 105 -34.39 13.36 -16.69
N LEU A 106 -33.86 14.40 -16.02
CA LEU A 106 -33.08 14.24 -14.80
C LEU A 106 -33.89 13.58 -13.67
N GLN A 107 -35.18 13.91 -13.51
CA GLN A 107 -36.06 13.27 -12.52
C GLN A 107 -36.30 11.79 -12.81
N VAL A 108 -36.49 11.43 -14.08
CA VAL A 108 -36.65 10.02 -14.49
C VAL A 108 -35.37 9.25 -14.17
N ILE A 109 -34.21 9.78 -14.56
CA ILE A 109 -32.91 9.16 -14.30
C ILE A 109 -32.66 9.00 -12.80
N GLN A 110 -33.01 10.00 -11.97
CA GLN A 110 -32.87 9.91 -10.51
C GLN A 110 -33.73 8.80 -9.92
N THR A 111 -34.97 8.63 -10.39
CA THR A 111 -35.86 7.55 -9.93
C THR A 111 -35.24 6.18 -10.23
N ILE A 112 -34.75 5.99 -11.45
CA ILE A 112 -34.09 4.74 -11.87
C ILE A 112 -32.81 4.50 -11.06
N ALA A 113 -31.99 5.54 -10.86
CA ALA A 113 -30.75 5.44 -10.09
C ALA A 113 -31.01 5.03 -8.64
N ARG A 114 -32.03 5.60 -7.99
CA ARG A 114 -32.44 5.23 -6.63
C ARG A 114 -32.88 3.77 -6.54
N ALA A 115 -33.74 3.31 -7.46
CA ALA A 115 -34.19 1.93 -7.48
C ALA A 115 -33.01 0.95 -7.62
N LYS A 116 -32.05 1.23 -8.51
CA LYS A 116 -30.84 0.43 -8.67
C LYS A 116 -29.92 0.47 -7.44
N ALA A 117 -29.80 1.62 -6.78
CA ALA A 117 -29.01 1.75 -5.56
C ALA A 117 -29.60 0.92 -4.42
N THR A 118 -30.93 0.98 -4.22
CA THR A 118 -31.64 0.14 -3.23
C THR A 118 -31.41 -1.34 -3.50
N GLN A 119 -31.57 -1.79 -4.76
CA GLN A 119 -31.35 -3.19 -5.13
C GLN A 119 -29.93 -3.66 -4.80
N ARG A 120 -28.91 -2.83 -5.09
CA ARG A 120 -27.51 -3.16 -4.75
C ARG A 120 -27.29 -3.24 -3.24
N LEU A 121 -27.90 -2.35 -2.47
CA LEU A 121 -27.80 -2.37 -1.00
C LEU A 121 -28.44 -3.63 -0.42
N GLU A 122 -29.60 -4.05 -0.94
CA GLU A 122 -30.28 -5.29 -0.53
C GLU A 122 -29.41 -6.52 -0.81
N ILE A 123 -28.75 -6.59 -1.97
CA ILE A 123 -27.83 -7.67 -2.31
C ILE A 123 -26.68 -7.74 -1.31
N ILE A 124 -26.00 -6.62 -1.06
CA ILE A 124 -24.87 -6.56 -0.12
C ILE A 124 -25.32 -6.92 1.30
N LEU A 125 -26.49 -6.45 1.73
CA LEU A 125 -27.04 -6.77 3.05
C LEU A 125 -27.30 -8.27 3.19
N ASN A 126 -27.94 -8.89 2.19
CA ASN A 126 -28.20 -10.33 2.19
C ASN A 126 -26.89 -11.14 2.21
N GLU A 127 -25.89 -10.76 1.41
CA GLU A 127 -24.57 -11.40 1.41
C GLU A 127 -23.89 -11.30 2.80
N SER A 128 -24.00 -10.16 3.47
CA SER A 128 -23.43 -9.96 4.81
C SER A 128 -24.16 -10.76 5.90
N CYS A 129 -25.47 -11.01 5.76
CA CYS A 129 -26.25 -11.81 6.70
C CYS A 129 -25.99 -13.31 6.53
N SER A 130 -25.91 -13.82 5.29
CA SER A 130 -25.62 -15.24 5.02
C SER A 130 -24.20 -15.65 5.41
N SER A 131 -23.25 -14.71 5.45
CA SER A 131 -21.87 -14.94 5.90
C SER A 131 -21.73 -15.13 7.43
N GLY A 132 -22.78 -14.84 8.20
CA GLY A 132 -22.79 -14.93 9.67
C GLY A 132 -23.29 -16.26 10.23
N GLU A 133 -23.83 -17.16 9.39
CA GLU A 133 -24.47 -18.41 9.82
C GLU A 133 -23.53 -19.65 9.75
N GLU A 134 -22.30 -19.52 9.24
CA GLU A 134 -21.30 -20.61 9.16
C GLU A 134 -20.20 -20.56 10.26
N ARG A 135 -20.54 -20.25 11.52
CA ARG A 135 -19.60 -20.37 12.65
C ARG A 135 -20.10 -21.27 13.76
#